data_AF-A0A1V2YEV0-F1
#
_entry.id   AF-A0A1V2YEV0-F1
#
_cell.length_a   1.000
_cell.length_b   1.000
_cell.length_c   1.000
_cell.angle_alpha   90.00
_cell.angle_beta   90.00
_cell.angle_gamma   90.00
#
_symmetry.space_group_name_H-M   'P 1'
#
loop_
_entity.id
_entity.type
_entity.pdbx_description
1 polymer ?
#
loop_
_entity_poly.entity_id
_entity_poly.type
_entity_poly.pdbx_seq_one_letter_code
_entity_poly.pdbx_strand_id
1 'polypeptide(L)' 'MNEIIKLANEKVSKFDMTDWALLKTAIMLVGVLIGCTFSGVCKKIKPLILISWITCFAYLMVKMFGPEASITEE' A
#
# COMPACT_ATOMS: atom_id res chain seq x y z
N MET A 1 14.71 -10.01 -12.92
CA MET A 1 14.73 -9.41 -11.56
C MET A 1 15.05 -7.91 -11.59
N ASN A 2 16.08 -7.47 -12.32
CA ASN A 2 16.46 -6.04 -12.36
C ASN A 2 15.41 -5.10 -12.99
N GLU A 3 14.66 -5.54 -14.01
CA GLU A 3 13.72 -4.62 -14.68
C GLU A 3 12.51 -4.27 -13.82
N ILE A 4 11.94 -5.24 -13.11
CA ILE A 4 10.81 -4.99 -12.19
C ILE A 4 11.23 -4.07 -11.05
N ILE A 5 12.45 -4.26 -10.52
CA ILE A 5 13.00 -3.40 -9.47
C ILE A 5 13.24 -1.99 -10.01
N LYS A 6 13.82 -1.83 -11.20
CA LYS A 6 14.01 -0.51 -11.83
C LYS A 6 12.69 0.21 -12.05
N LEU A 7 11.69 -0.50 -12.59
CA LEU A 7 10.38 0.06 -12.90
C LEU A 7 9.63 0.46 -11.62
N ALA A 8 9.73 -0.35 -10.56
CA ALA A 8 9.21 0.02 -9.24
C ALA A 8 9.92 1.26 -8.67
N ASN A 9 11.25 1.34 -8.79
CA ASN A 9 12.02 2.47 -8.28
C ASN A 9 11.70 3.78 -9.02
N GLU A 10 11.50 3.70 -10.33
CA GLU A 10 11.12 4.85 -11.17
C GLU A 10 9.71 5.37 -10.82
N LYS A 11 8.78 4.46 -10.50
CA LYS A 11 7.42 4.80 -10.07
C LYS A 11 7.37 5.36 -8.65
N VAL A 12 8.12 4.76 -7.73
CA VAL A 12 8.23 5.24 -6.33
C VAL A 12 9.02 6.55 -6.24
N SER A 13 9.91 6.83 -7.18
CA SER A 13 10.59 8.14 -7.29
C SER A 13 9.61 9.31 -7.53
N LYS A 14 8.41 9.04 -8.05
CA LYS A 14 7.37 10.05 -8.31
C LYS A 14 6.36 10.17 -7.16
N PHE A 15 6.60 9.49 -6.04
CA PHE A 15 5.71 9.53 -4.88
C PHE A 15 5.93 10.81 -4.07
N ASP A 16 4.83 11.47 -3.73
CA ASP A 16 4.85 12.56 -2.77
C ASP A 16 4.99 12.02 -1.33
N MET A 17 5.22 12.92 -0.37
CA MET A 17 5.31 12.54 1.05
C MET A 17 4.08 11.75 1.53
N THR A 18 2.90 12.09 1.01
CA THR A 18 1.63 11.41 1.33
C THR A 18 1.62 9.96 0.82
N ASP A 19 2.13 9.72 -0.40
CA ASP A 19 2.20 8.37 -0.96
C ASP A 19 3.21 7.51 -0.22
N TRP A 20 4.34 8.09 0.17
CA TRP A 20 5.32 7.43 1.04
C TRP A 20 4.76 7.07 2.41
N ALA A 21 3.94 7.97 2.99
CA ALA A 21 3.24 7.71 4.24
C ALA A 21 2.21 6.58 4.08
N LEU A 22 1.46 6.55 2.97
CA LEU A 22 0.51 5.48 2.65
C LEU A 22 1.21 4.14 2.42
N LEU A 23 2.33 4.12 1.70
CA LEU A 23 3.14 2.92 1.49
C LEU A 23 3.67 2.37 2.80
N LYS A 24 4.22 3.24 3.66
CA LYS A 24 4.72 2.86 5.00
C LYS A 24 3.58 2.33 5.88
N THR A 25 2.43 2.97 5.84
CA THR A 25 1.22 2.53 6.56
C THR A 25 0.75 1.17 6.06
N ALA A 26 0.71 0.95 4.74
CA ALA A 26 0.36 -0.33 4.15
C ALA A 26 1.32 -1.44 4.60
N ILE A 27 2.63 -1.19 4.62
CA ILE A 27 3.64 -2.16 5.11
C ILE A 27 3.44 -2.47 6.60
N MET A 28 3.22 -1.44 7.43
CA MET A 28 2.94 -1.64 8.86
C MET A 28 1.68 -2.47 9.09
N LEU A 29 0.60 -2.20 8.33
CA LEU A 29 -0.64 -2.95 8.41
C LEU A 29 -0.46 -4.43 8.02
N VAL A 30 0.42 -4.76 7.05
CA VAL A 30 0.80 -6.17 6.79
C VAL A 30 1.40 -6.82 8.04
N GLY A 31 2.36 -6.15 8.69
CA GLY A 31 2.99 -6.64 9.91
C GLY A 31 1.96 -6.88 11.02
N VAL A 32 1.01 -5.96 11.17
CA VAL A 32 -0.09 -6.10 12.14
C VAL A 32 -1.02 -7.25 11.76
N LEU A 33 -1.33 -7.46 10.49
CA LEU A 33 -2.15 -8.60 10.03
C LEU A 33 -1.48 -9.94 10.30
N ILE A 34 -0.17 -10.05 10.08
CA ILE A 34 0.61 -11.25 10.38
C ILE A 34 0.60 -11.50 11.90
N GLY A 35 0.87 -10.48 12.72
CA GLY A 35 0.86 -10.59 14.19
C GLY A 35 -0.53 -10.91 14.76
N CYS A 36 -1.59 -10.28 14.24
CA CYS A 36 -2.97 -10.53 14.64
C CYS A 36 -3.48 -11.91 14.21
N THR A 37 -2.82 -12.61 13.29
CA THR A 37 -3.19 -13.98 12.94
C THR A 37 -2.88 -14.97 14.07
N PHE A 38 -1.96 -14.63 14.98
CA PHE A 38 -1.62 -15.44 16.15
C PHE A 38 -2.37 -15.02 17.43
N SER A 39 -2.87 -13.79 17.52
CA SER A 39 -3.57 -13.29 18.71
C SER A 39 -5.09 -13.39 18.57
N GLY A 40 -5.73 -14.25 19.38
CA GLY A 40 -7.19 -14.43 19.41
C GLY A 40 -7.99 -13.17 19.73
N VAL A 41 -7.34 -12.16 20.33
CA VAL A 41 -7.94 -10.85 20.68
C VAL A 41 -8.19 -10.00 19.42
N CYS A 42 -7.43 -10.20 18.34
CA CYS A 42 -7.59 -9.43 17.11
C CYS A 42 -8.76 -9.87 16.22
N LYS A 43 -9.54 -10.92 16.56
CA LYS A 43 -10.59 -11.47 15.68
C LYS A 43 -11.59 -10.43 15.16
N LYS A 44 -11.93 -9.42 15.97
CA LYS A 44 -12.85 -8.33 15.59
C LYS A 44 -12.19 -7.17 14.85
N ILE A 45 -10.90 -6.93 15.08
CA ILE A 45 -10.14 -5.81 14.50
C ILE A 45 -9.54 -6.21 13.14
N LYS A 46 -9.25 -7.50 12.95
CA LYS A 46 -8.73 -8.08 11.71
C LYS A 46 -9.47 -7.66 10.42
N PRO A 47 -10.82 -7.70 10.34
CA PRO A 47 -11.51 -7.27 9.13
C PRO A 47 -11.35 -5.78 8.83
N LEU A 48 -11.36 -4.93 9.86
CA LEU A 48 -11.14 -3.48 9.72
C LEU A 48 -9.73 -3.17 9.20
N ILE A 49 -8.72 -3.84 9.74
CA ILE A 49 -7.32 -3.69 9.31
C ILE A 49 -7.14 -4.22 7.88
N LEU A 50 -7.79 -5.34 7.52
CA LEU A 50 -7.75 -5.87 6.16
C LEU A 50 -8.36 -4.91 5.14
N ILE A 51 -9.53 -4.34 5.44
CA ILE A 51 -10.18 -3.38 4.55
C ILE A 51 -9.29 -2.15 4.37
N SER A 52 -8.79 -1.58 5.47
CA SER A 52 -7.86 -0.43 5.42
C SER A 52 -6.60 -0.75 4.61
N TRP A 53 -6.08 -1.96 4.75
CA TRP A 53 -4.90 -2.41 4.01
C TRP A 53 -5.18 -2.55 2.51
N ILE A 54 -6.28 -3.22 2.15
CA ILE A 54 -6.69 -3.41 0.74
C ILE A 54 -6.95 -2.06 0.08
N THR A 55 -7.59 -1.11 0.75
CA THR A 55 -7.85 0.23 0.21
C THR A 55 -6.54 1.00 -0.03
N CYS A 56 -5.62 1.01 0.94
CA CYS A 56 -4.31 1.66 0.77
C CYS A 56 -3.50 0.99 -0.36
N PHE A 57 -3.51 -0.34 -0.41
CA PHE A 57 -2.77 -1.08 -1.42
C PHE A 57 -3.35 -0.89 -2.82
N ALA A 58 -4.68 -0.90 -2.96
CA ALA A 58 -5.36 -0.65 -4.23
C ALA A 58 -5.11 0.78 -4.73
N TYR A 59 -5.16 1.78 -3.84
CA TYR A 59 -4.83 3.16 -4.19
C TYR A 59 -3.40 3.28 -4.76
N LEU A 60 -2.42 2.69 -4.08
CA LEU A 60 -1.03 2.70 -4.53
C LEU A 60 -0.84 1.94 -5.85
N MET A 61 -1.52 0.80 -6.02
CA MET A 61 -1.47 0.03 -7.26
C MET A 61 -2.08 0.76 -8.45
N VAL A 62 -3.23 1.44 -8.26
CA VAL A 62 -3.86 2.27 -9.30
C VAL A 62 -2.96 3.46 -9.63
N LYS A 63 -2.35 4.11 -8.64
CA LYS A 63 -1.42 5.22 -8.88
C LYS A 63 -0.13 4.79 -9.61
N MET A 64 0.36 3.57 -9.36
CA MET A 64 1.57 3.05 -10.01
C MET A 64 1.33 2.45 -11.41
N PHE A 65 0.21 1.73 -11.59
CA PHE A 65 -0.07 0.88 -12.76
C PHE A 65 -1.38 1.19 -13.48
N GLY A 66 -2.24 2.03 -12.92
CA GLY A 66 -3.49 2.44 -13.54
C GLY A 66 -3.30 3.36 -14.75
N PRO A 67 -4.28 3.42 -15.65
CA PRO A 67 -4.24 4.26 -16.85
C PRO A 67 -4.28 5.78 -16.56
N GLU A 68 -4.48 6.19 -15.31
CA GLU A 68 -4.63 7.59 -14.87
C GLU A 68 -3.36 8.20 -14.26
N ALA A 69 -2.16 7.78 -14.69
CA ALA A 69 -0.93 8.52 -14.37
C ALA A 69 -0.85 9.91 -15.04
N SER A 70 -1.98 10.43 -15.57
CA SER A 70 -2.09 11.68 -16.32
C SER A 70 -3.22 12.61 -15.86
N ILE A 71 -3.95 12.32 -14.77
CA ILE A 71 -5.08 13.18 -14.33
C ILE A 71 -5.07 13.38 -12.81
N THR A 72 -4.00 13.90 -12.24
CA THR A 72 -4.06 14.69 -11.00
C THR A 72 -2.84 15.62 -10.96
N GLU A 73 -2.71 16.45 -11.98
CA GLU A 73 -2.11 17.78 -11.82
C GLU A 73 -3.29 18.76 -11.83
N GLU A 74 -3.79 19.14 -10.66
CA GLU A 74 -4.47 20.42 -10.45
C GLU A 74 -4.24 20.89 -9.01
#